data_AF-A0A947R9Y4-F1
#
_entry.id   AF-A0A947R9Y4-F1
#
_cell.length_a   1.000
_cell.length_b   1.000
_cell.length_c   1.000
_cell.angle_alpha   90.00
_cell.angle_beta   90.00
_cell.angle_gamma   90.00
#
_symmetry.space_group_name_H-M   'P 1'
#
loop_
_entity.id
_entity.type
_entity.pdbx_description
1 polymer ?
#
loop_
_entity_poly.entity_id
_entity_poly.type
_entity_poly.pdbx_seq_one_letter_code
_entity_poly.pdbx_strand_id
1 'polypeptide(L)'
;MSLSDDYLIGFTEGEGMFYIGIVRSYETKTGWQVIYFFKVSQNPIGVGVLNQFKKRLGCGYIKQNSQTDKTDRSLAYVVRDFPSLRDKVVPFFKGKLVIKRQVFKKFKKILDIVAKKQHLTLDGITKILEIAYSMNTQKRKVEKQLILEAFMKLESSQAIR
;
A
#
# COMPACT_ATOMS: atom_id res chain seq x y z
N MET A 1 17.44 20.23 -12.20
CA MET A 1 16.92 19.45 -13.34
C MET A 1 15.63 18.76 -12.93
N SER A 2 14.57 18.82 -13.73
CA SER A 2 13.32 18.09 -13.49
C SER A 2 13.28 16.81 -14.33
N LEU A 3 13.09 15.66 -13.69
CA LEU A 3 12.83 14.39 -14.37
C LEU A 3 11.43 14.40 -15.01
N SER A 4 11.28 13.76 -16.17
CA SER A 4 10.00 13.58 -16.83
C SER A 4 9.10 12.60 -16.08
N ASP A 5 7.79 12.69 -16.31
CA ASP A 5 6.83 11.73 -15.78
C ASP A 5 7.15 10.30 -16.24
N ASP A 6 7.50 10.13 -17.51
CA ASP A 6 7.83 8.82 -18.09
C ASP A 6 9.05 8.19 -17.44
N TYR A 7 10.07 8.99 -17.09
CA TYR A 7 11.21 8.50 -16.32
C TYR A 7 10.78 7.98 -14.96
N LEU A 8 9.97 8.74 -14.21
CA LEU A 8 9.50 8.32 -12.87
C LEU A 8 8.58 7.09 -12.95
N ILE A 9 7.78 6.98 -14.01
CA ILE A 9 6.95 5.80 -14.27
C ILE A 9 7.83 4.60 -14.57
N GLY A 10 8.79 4.70 -15.50
CA GLY A 10 9.74 3.64 -15.80
C GLY A 10 10.58 3.24 -14.60
N PHE A 11 11.01 4.20 -13.79
CA PHE A 11 11.72 3.94 -12.54
C PHE A 11 10.84 3.18 -11.54
N THR A 12 9.54 3.51 -11.48
CA THR A 12 8.56 2.79 -10.67
C THR A 12 8.36 1.35 -11.16
N GLU A 13 8.48 1.08 -12.45
CA GLU A 13 8.41 -0.30 -13.00
C GLU A 13 9.55 -1.20 -12.50
N GLY A 14 10.73 -0.63 -12.24
CA GLY A 14 11.83 -1.36 -11.59
C GLY A 14 11.70 -1.37 -10.07
N GLU A 15 11.85 -0.20 -9.46
CA GLU A 15 12.11 -0.02 -8.02
C GLU A 15 10.85 0.25 -7.18
N GLY A 16 9.70 0.44 -7.83
CA GLY A 16 8.46 0.80 -7.17
C GLY A 16 7.72 -0.36 -6.52
N MET A 17 7.00 -0.08 -5.44
CA MET A 17 6.18 -1.05 -4.72
C MET A 17 4.81 -0.45 -4.37
N PHE A 18 3.75 -1.12 -4.85
CA PHE A 18 2.38 -0.89 -4.38
C PHE A 18 2.03 -1.98 -3.38
N TYR A 19 2.04 -1.65 -2.10
CA TYR A 19 1.91 -2.62 -1.03
C TYR A 19 0.52 -2.60 -0.42
N ILE A 20 -0.02 -3.80 -0.16
CA ILE A 20 -1.18 -4.03 0.69
C ILE A 20 -0.85 -5.13 1.71
N GLY A 21 -1.20 -4.87 2.97
CA GLY A 21 -1.11 -5.83 4.06
C GLY A 21 -2.28 -5.72 5.01
N ILE A 22 -2.45 -6.75 5.84
CA ILE A 22 -3.38 -6.75 6.96
C ILE A 22 -2.54 -7.10 8.19
N VAL A 23 -2.59 -6.23 9.20
CA VAL A 23 -1.76 -6.33 10.41
C VAL A 23 -2.61 -6.21 11.65
N ARG A 24 -2.11 -6.73 12.78
CA ARG A 24 -2.73 -6.54 14.09
C ARG A 24 -2.75 -5.05 14.42
N SER A 25 -3.86 -4.58 14.97
CA SER A 25 -4.00 -3.19 15.43
C SER A 25 -4.99 -3.11 16.58
N TYR A 26 -4.52 -2.60 17.72
CA TYR A 26 -5.34 -2.35 18.92
C TYR A 26 -6.31 -1.17 18.74
N GLU A 27 -6.12 -0.37 17.70
CA GLU A 27 -6.96 0.81 17.40
C GLU A 27 -8.26 0.43 16.68
N THR A 28 -8.42 -0.84 16.28
CA THR A 28 -9.57 -1.33 15.51
C THR A 28 -10.41 -2.29 16.33
N LYS A 29 -11.74 -2.23 16.18
CA LYS A 29 -12.68 -3.13 16.88
C LYS A 29 -12.45 -4.61 16.57
N THR A 30 -11.96 -4.92 15.37
CA THR A 30 -11.66 -6.29 14.93
C THR A 30 -10.26 -6.74 15.34
N GLY A 31 -9.42 -5.85 15.86
CA GLY A 31 -8.00 -6.14 16.11
C GLY A 31 -7.14 -6.23 14.84
N TRP A 32 -7.68 -5.84 13.68
CA TRP A 32 -7.03 -5.92 12.37
C TRP A 32 -7.18 -4.63 11.57
N GLN A 33 -6.06 -4.18 11.00
CA GLN A 33 -5.99 -2.99 10.16
C GLN A 33 -5.47 -3.33 8.77
N VAL A 34 -6.14 -2.80 7.75
CA VAL A 34 -5.65 -2.80 6.37
C VAL A 34 -4.61 -1.70 6.23
N ILE A 35 -3.38 -2.08 5.87
CA ILE A 35 -2.27 -1.16 5.60
C ILE A 35 -1.98 -1.12 4.11
N TYR A 36 -1.72 0.08 3.61
CA TYR A 36 -1.43 0.34 2.21
C TYR A 36 -0.37 1.44 2.09
N PHE A 37 0.54 1.29 1.14
CA PHE A 37 1.49 2.34 0.81
C PHE A 37 2.06 2.18 -0.60
N PHE A 38 2.51 3.30 -1.15
CA PHE A 38 3.41 3.34 -2.30
C PHE A 38 4.84 3.61 -1.80
N LYS A 39 5.81 2.85 -2.29
CA LYS A 39 7.23 2.99 -1.92
C LYS A 39 8.12 2.93 -3.17
N VAL A 40 9.16 3.74 -3.19
CA VAL A 40 10.29 3.61 -4.13
C VAL A 40 11.57 3.66 -3.32
N SER A 41 12.43 2.65 -3.44
CA SER A 41 13.74 2.60 -2.76
C SER A 41 14.88 2.94 -3.71
N GLN A 42 15.98 3.47 -3.18
CA GLN A 42 17.22 3.68 -3.92
C GLN A 42 18.40 3.78 -2.94
N ASN A 43 19.60 3.47 -3.41
CA ASN A 43 20.84 3.79 -2.70
C ASN A 43 20.96 5.31 -2.42
N PRO A 44 21.77 5.73 -1.43
CA PRO A 44 21.93 7.15 -1.10
C PRO A 44 22.44 8.02 -2.24
N ILE A 45 23.29 7.48 -3.12
CA ILE A 45 23.85 8.20 -4.28
C ILE A 45 22.71 8.66 -5.21
N GLY A 46 21.68 7.83 -5.38
CA GLY A 46 20.50 8.11 -6.19
C GLY A 46 19.37 8.86 -5.47
N VAL A 47 19.60 9.45 -4.29
CA VAL A 47 18.56 10.15 -3.51
C VAL A 47 17.88 11.29 -4.30
N GLY A 48 18.57 11.86 -5.29
CA GLY A 48 18.01 12.84 -6.22
C GLY A 48 16.71 12.36 -6.87
N VAL A 49 16.62 11.08 -7.27
CA VAL A 49 15.40 10.50 -7.85
C VAL A 49 14.25 10.46 -6.83
N LEU A 50 14.54 10.11 -5.57
CA LEU A 50 13.53 10.08 -4.51
C LEU A 50 12.99 11.48 -4.20
N ASN A 51 13.86 12.49 -4.18
CA ASN A 51 13.45 13.89 -4.03
C ASN A 51 12.59 14.35 -5.21
N GLN A 52 12.87 13.87 -6.42
CA GLN A 52 12.05 14.15 -7.61
C GLN A 52 10.66 13.53 -7.52
N PHE A 53 10.50 12.32 -6.97
CA PHE A 53 9.17 11.78 -6.66
C PHE A 53 8.41 12.65 -5.67
N LYS A 54 9.05 13.01 -4.55
CA LYS A 54 8.45 13.86 -3.51
C LYS A 54 8.00 15.21 -4.08
N LYS A 55 8.85 15.84 -4.89
CA LYS A 55 8.54 17.11 -5.58
C LYS A 55 7.39 16.96 -6.59
N ARG A 56 7.45 15.93 -7.44
CA ARG A 56 6.48 15.73 -8.53
C ARG A 56 5.09 15.37 -8.03
N LEU A 57 5.01 14.53 -7.01
CA LEU A 57 3.73 14.11 -6.42
C LEU A 57 3.24 15.10 -5.36
N GLY A 58 4.13 15.92 -4.77
CA GLY A 58 3.77 16.90 -3.75
C GLY A 58 3.21 16.25 -2.48
N CYS A 59 3.65 15.05 -2.14
CA CYS A 59 3.25 14.28 -0.97
C CYS A 59 4.36 13.33 -0.53
N GLY A 60 4.12 12.57 0.53
CA GLY A 60 5.04 11.55 1.01
C GLY A 60 6.30 12.10 1.67
N TYR A 61 7.15 11.18 2.10
CA TYR A 61 8.37 11.48 2.85
C TYR A 61 9.47 10.48 2.50
N ILE A 62 10.72 10.84 2.80
CA ILE A 62 11.90 9.98 2.59
C ILE A 62 12.38 9.51 3.96
N LYS A 63 12.71 8.22 4.08
CA LYS A 63 13.29 7.61 5.27
C LYS A 63 14.31 6.53 4.90
N GLN A 64 15.02 5.99 5.89
CA GLN A 64 15.76 4.73 5.72
C GLN A 64 14.82 3.61 5.29
N ASN A 65 15.26 2.79 4.34
CA ASN A 65 14.42 1.73 3.76
C ASN A 65 14.18 0.60 4.78
N SER A 66 15.27 0.04 5.34
CA SER A 66 15.21 -0.91 6.45
C SER A 66 15.26 -0.19 7.80
N GLN A 67 14.47 -0.68 8.75
CA GLN A 67 14.53 -0.23 10.15
C GLN A 67 15.22 -1.26 11.06
N THR A 68 15.40 -2.49 10.57
CA THR A 68 15.92 -3.62 11.37
C THR A 68 17.32 -4.03 10.94
N ASP A 69 17.65 -3.86 9.65
CA ASP A 69 18.97 -4.13 9.12
C ASP A 69 19.80 -2.84 9.15
N LYS A 70 20.78 -2.80 10.05
CA LYS A 70 21.66 -1.63 10.24
C LYS A 70 22.71 -1.49 9.13
N THR A 71 22.90 -2.53 8.31
CA THR A 71 23.85 -2.52 7.19
C THR A 71 23.23 -1.94 5.92
N ASP A 72 21.89 -1.99 5.80
CA ASP A 72 21.17 -1.37 4.70
C ASP A 72 21.25 0.17 4.79
N ARG A 73 21.94 0.77 3.82
CA ARG A 73 22.06 2.22 3.68
C ARG A 73 21.03 2.83 2.74
N SER A 74 20.19 2.02 2.08
CA SER A 74 19.22 2.51 1.11
C SER A 74 18.16 3.40 1.75
N LEU A 75 17.67 4.35 0.96
CA LEU A 75 16.60 5.28 1.31
C LEU A 75 15.33 4.86 0.58
N ALA A 76 14.19 5.29 1.10
CA ALA A 76 12.89 5.04 0.49
C ALA A 76 12.01 6.29 0.54
N TYR A 77 11.46 6.66 -0.60
CA TYR A 77 10.31 7.56 -0.69
C TYR A 77 9.03 6.75 -0.41
N VAL A 78 8.18 7.23 0.49
CA VAL A 78 6.97 6.54 0.94
C VAL A 78 5.76 7.48 0.95
N VAL A 79 4.64 7.00 0.41
CA VAL A 79 3.32 7.62 0.55
C VAL A 79 2.40 6.61 1.23
N ARG A 80 1.86 6.97 2.41
CA ARG A 80 1.04 6.07 3.24
C ARG A 80 -0.33 6.62 3.61
N ASP A 81 -0.51 7.94 3.54
CA ASP A 81 -1.79 8.56 3.85
C ASP A 81 -2.79 8.34 2.71
N PHE A 82 -4.03 8.06 3.08
CA PHE A 82 -5.09 7.75 2.14
C PHE A 82 -5.36 8.88 1.13
N PRO A 83 -5.46 10.17 1.54
CA PRO A 83 -5.72 11.26 0.60
C PRO A 83 -4.65 11.37 -0.49
N SER A 84 -3.36 11.33 -0.15
CA SER A 84 -2.30 11.42 -1.15
C SER A 84 -2.26 10.21 -2.08
N LEU A 85 -2.53 9.01 -1.56
CA LEU A 85 -2.61 7.82 -2.41
C LEU A 85 -3.76 7.94 -3.42
N ARG A 86 -4.94 8.36 -2.97
CA ARG A 86 -6.15 8.50 -3.80
C ARG A 86 -6.02 9.63 -4.82
N ASP A 87 -5.56 10.80 -4.39
CA ASP A 87 -5.69 12.04 -5.17
C ASP A 87 -4.43 12.38 -5.98
N LYS A 88 -3.27 11.79 -5.63
CA LYS A 88 -1.99 12.10 -6.27
C LYS A 88 -1.36 10.86 -6.91
N VAL A 89 -1.15 9.80 -6.14
CA VAL A 89 -0.46 8.59 -6.62
C VAL A 89 -1.29 7.82 -7.65
N VAL A 90 -2.56 7.52 -7.33
CA VAL A 90 -3.42 6.77 -8.26
C VAL A 90 -3.60 7.50 -9.60
N PRO A 91 -3.90 8.81 -9.65
CA PRO A 91 -4.00 9.53 -10.92
C PRO A 91 -2.68 9.56 -11.70
N PHE A 92 -1.54 9.71 -11.03
CA PHE A 92 -0.24 9.79 -11.69
C PHE A 92 0.08 8.52 -12.51
N PHE A 93 -0.21 7.34 -11.97
CA PHE A 93 0.09 6.05 -12.61
C PHE A 93 -1.06 5.46 -13.45
N LYS A 94 -2.25 6.05 -13.41
CA LYS A 94 -3.46 5.51 -14.08
C LYS A 94 -3.23 5.35 -15.59
N GLY A 95 -3.23 4.10 -16.05
CA GLY A 95 -3.09 3.76 -17.47
C GLY A 95 -1.66 3.79 -18.01
N LYS A 96 -0.65 4.11 -17.17
CA LYS A 96 0.73 4.33 -17.62
C LYS A 96 1.69 3.18 -17.29
N LEU A 97 1.30 2.28 -16.38
CA LEU A 97 2.12 1.12 -16.02
C LEU A 97 1.93 -0.06 -16.99
N VAL A 98 3.02 -0.78 -17.26
CA VAL A 98 3.15 -2.00 -18.07
C VAL A 98 3.43 -3.21 -17.19
N ILE A 99 4.59 -3.29 -16.52
CA ILE A 99 5.01 -4.49 -15.76
C ILE A 99 4.19 -4.60 -14.46
N LYS A 100 4.06 -3.50 -13.72
CA LYS A 100 3.30 -3.45 -12.45
C LYS A 100 1.81 -3.16 -12.65
N ARG A 101 1.31 -3.17 -13.88
CA ARG A 101 -0.10 -2.85 -14.23
C ARG A 101 -1.11 -3.62 -13.38
N GLN A 102 -0.94 -4.94 -13.27
CA GLN A 102 -1.90 -5.79 -12.53
C GLN A 102 -1.83 -5.55 -11.02
N VAL A 103 -0.62 -5.38 -10.47
CA VAL A 103 -0.41 -5.05 -9.05
C VAL A 103 -1.05 -3.70 -8.72
N PHE A 104 -0.85 -2.69 -9.58
CA PHE A 104 -1.45 -1.37 -9.44
C PHE A 104 -2.98 -1.40 -9.53
N LYS A 105 -3.56 -2.19 -10.45
CA LYS A 105 -5.02 -2.37 -10.53
C LYS A 105 -5.60 -2.96 -9.24
N LYS A 106 -4.95 -3.97 -8.67
CA LYS A 106 -5.34 -4.58 -7.39
C LYS A 106 -5.22 -3.58 -6.23
N PHE A 107 -4.10 -2.84 -6.17
CA PHE A 107 -3.88 -1.77 -5.20
C PHE A 107 -4.99 -0.71 -5.25
N LYS A 108 -5.29 -0.18 -6.45
CA LYS A 108 -6.37 0.78 -6.66
C LYS A 108 -7.72 0.21 -6.22
N LYS A 109 -8.07 -1.02 -6.61
CA LYS A 109 -9.33 -1.67 -6.23
C LYS A 109 -9.50 -1.73 -4.71
N ILE A 110 -8.43 -2.04 -3.97
CA ILE A 110 -8.47 -2.05 -2.50
C ILE A 110 -8.63 -0.64 -1.93
N LEU A 111 -7.95 0.36 -2.48
CA LEU A 111 -8.17 1.76 -2.09
C LEU A 111 -9.62 2.20 -2.32
N ASP A 112 -10.27 1.74 -3.40
CA ASP A 112 -11.68 2.04 -3.66
C ASP A 112 -12.62 1.42 -2.60
N ILE A 113 -12.32 0.20 -2.11
CA ILE A 113 -13.04 -0.43 -0.98
C ILE A 113 -12.82 0.38 0.31
N VAL A 114 -11.58 0.83 0.55
CA VAL A 114 -11.24 1.65 1.72
C VAL A 114 -11.95 3.00 1.66
N ALA A 115 -12.01 3.65 0.49
CA ALA A 115 -12.69 4.92 0.26
C ALA A 115 -14.17 4.88 0.71
N LYS A 116 -14.83 3.76 0.44
CA LYS A 116 -16.24 3.51 0.79
C LYS A 116 -16.43 3.01 2.22
N LYS A 117 -15.36 2.96 3.03
CA LYS A 117 -15.33 2.38 4.38
C LYS A 117 -15.77 0.91 4.45
N GLN A 118 -15.84 0.20 3.31
CA GLN A 118 -16.31 -1.18 3.25
C GLN A 118 -15.33 -2.16 3.92
N HIS A 119 -14.06 -1.81 4.04
CA HIS A 119 -13.04 -2.57 4.78
C HIS A 119 -13.38 -2.79 6.26
N LEU A 120 -14.38 -2.10 6.80
CA LEU A 120 -14.89 -2.28 8.18
C LEU A 120 -15.97 -3.36 8.28
N THR A 121 -16.38 -3.97 7.16
CA THR A 121 -17.43 -4.99 7.07
C THR A 121 -16.84 -6.35 6.75
N LEU A 122 -17.54 -7.44 7.10
CA LEU A 122 -17.14 -8.81 6.77
C LEU A 122 -17.00 -9.02 5.25
N ASP A 123 -17.97 -8.56 4.47
CA ASP A 123 -17.92 -8.65 3.00
C ASP A 123 -16.72 -7.88 2.42
N GLY A 124 -16.49 -6.64 2.88
CA GLY A 124 -15.41 -5.82 2.37
C GLY A 124 -14.02 -6.34 2.74
N ILE A 125 -13.81 -6.84 3.97
CA ILE A 125 -12.53 -7.45 4.33
C ILE A 125 -12.30 -8.76 3.58
N THR A 126 -13.34 -9.55 3.33
CA THR A 126 -13.25 -10.79 2.56
C THR A 126 -12.71 -10.51 1.16
N LYS A 127 -13.30 -9.52 0.46
CA LYS A 127 -12.82 -9.06 -0.85
C LYS A 127 -11.38 -8.55 -0.81
N ILE A 128 -11.00 -7.81 0.23
CA ILE A 128 -9.62 -7.34 0.41
C ILE A 128 -8.66 -8.51 0.58
N LEU A 129 -9.00 -9.52 1.39
CA LEU A 129 -8.16 -10.69 1.63
C LEU A 129 -7.96 -11.53 0.37
N GLU A 130 -9.00 -11.73 -0.43
CA GLU A 130 -8.90 -12.41 -1.72
C GLU A 130 -7.91 -11.69 -2.65
N ILE A 131 -8.07 -10.37 -2.80
CA ILE A 131 -7.21 -9.58 -3.68
C ILE A 131 -5.79 -9.55 -3.13
N ALA A 132 -5.59 -9.21 -1.85
CA ALA A 132 -4.27 -9.04 -1.25
C ALA A 132 -3.46 -10.35 -1.21
N TYR A 133 -4.10 -11.49 -0.99
CA TYR A 133 -3.40 -12.79 -0.99
C TYR A 133 -3.13 -13.32 -2.40
N SER A 134 -3.81 -12.78 -3.42
CA SER A 134 -3.45 -13.02 -4.83
C SER A 134 -2.34 -12.10 -5.35
N MET A 135 -1.80 -11.20 -4.51
CA MET A 135 -0.67 -10.33 -4.87
C MET A 135 0.65 -11.02 -4.53
N ASN A 136 1.67 -10.80 -5.37
CA ASN A 136 3.03 -11.28 -5.15
C ASN A 136 3.64 -10.66 -3.89
N THR A 137 3.47 -11.36 -2.79
CA THR A 137 4.16 -11.09 -1.54
C THR A 137 4.50 -12.45 -0.95
N GLN A 138 5.73 -12.56 -0.43
CA GLN A 138 6.25 -13.70 0.34
C GLN A 138 5.19 -14.31 1.27
N LYS A 139 5.40 -15.56 1.70
CA LYS A 139 4.53 -16.30 2.66
C LYS A 139 3.88 -15.33 3.66
N ARG A 140 2.57 -15.12 3.50
CA ARG A 140 1.78 -14.29 4.42
C ARG A 140 1.84 -14.97 5.79
N LYS A 141 2.31 -14.26 6.81
CA LYS A 141 2.49 -14.81 8.17
C LYS A 141 1.16 -15.09 8.89
N VAL A 142 0.07 -14.49 8.41
CA VAL A 142 -1.25 -14.56 9.04
C VAL A 142 -2.19 -15.31 8.10
N GLU A 143 -2.94 -16.26 8.65
CA GLU A 143 -3.99 -16.97 7.91
C GLU A 143 -5.23 -16.09 7.71
N LYS A 144 -5.87 -16.20 6.54
CA LYS A 144 -7.09 -15.45 6.23
C LYS A 144 -8.19 -15.73 7.26
N GLN A 145 -8.30 -16.98 7.70
CA GLN A 145 -9.36 -17.44 8.59
C GLN A 145 -9.36 -16.69 9.92
N LEU A 146 -8.19 -16.47 10.51
CA LEU A 146 -8.05 -15.72 11.77
C LEU A 146 -8.54 -14.27 11.66
N ILE A 147 -8.39 -13.67 10.48
CA ILE A 147 -8.88 -12.31 10.21
C ILE A 147 -10.40 -12.35 10.05
N LEU A 148 -10.93 -13.30 9.28
CA LEU A 148 -12.37 -13.45 9.04
C LEU A 148 -13.16 -13.71 10.33
N GLU A 149 -12.66 -14.59 11.19
CA GLU A 149 -13.30 -14.90 12.48
C GLU A 149 -13.47 -13.66 13.37
N ALA A 150 -12.50 -12.74 13.35
CA ALA A 150 -12.60 -11.51 14.12
C ALA A 150 -13.70 -10.58 13.61
N PHE A 151 -13.93 -10.55 12.29
CA PHE A 151 -15.03 -9.78 11.69
C PHE A 151 -16.39 -10.46 11.93
N MET A 152 -16.47 -11.79 11.82
CA MET A 152 -17.69 -12.55 12.13
C MET A 152 -18.13 -12.34 13.60
N LYS A 153 -17.19 -12.43 14.56
CA LYS A 153 -17.48 -12.18 15.98
C LYS A 153 -18.02 -10.77 16.23
N LEU A 154 -17.44 -9.76 15.56
CA LEU A 154 -17.89 -8.39 15.71
C LEU A 154 -19.30 -8.17 15.14
N GLU A 155 -19.62 -8.78 14.00
CA GLU A 155 -20.94 -8.70 13.37
C GLU A 155 -22.01 -9.38 14.22
N SER A 156 -21.75 -10.60 14.73
CA SER A 156 -22.65 -11.29 15.66
C SER A 156 -22.90 -10.49 16.94
N SER A 157 -21.88 -9.83 17.48
CA SER A 157 -22.04 -8.97 18.67
C SER A 157 -22.86 -7.70 18.41
N GLN A 158 -22.93 -7.23 17.16
CA GLN A 158 -23.73 -6.05 16.79
C GLN A 158 -25.18 -6.42 16.48
N ALA A 159 -25.45 -7.65 16.04
CA ALA A 159 -26.81 -8.14 15.75
C ALA A 159 -27.65 -8.49 17.00
N ILE A 160 -27.01 -8.64 18.17
CA ILE A 160 -27.66 -8.97 19.44
C ILE A 160 -28.08 -7.70 20.23
N ARG A 161 -27.74 -6.50 19.73
CA ARG A 161 -28.13 -5.20 20.33
C ARG A 161 -29.19 -4.51 19.50
#